data_AF-A0A6I9Q6L3-F1
#
_entry.id   AF-A0A6I9Q6L3-F1
#
_cell.length_a   1.000
_cell.length_b   1.000
_cell.length_c   1.000
_cell.angle_alpha   90.00
_cell.angle_beta   90.00
_cell.angle_gamma   90.00
#
_symmetry.space_group_name_H-M   'P 1'
#
loop_
_entity.id
_entity.type
_entity.pdbx_description
1 polymer ?
#
loop_
_entity_poly.entity_id
_entity_poly.type
_entity_poly.pdbx_seq_one_letter_code
_entity_poly.pdbx_strand_id
1 'polypeptide(L)'
;MKKSGDAAKWNTMFNKYKETTLAQEKDKLLYGLASVESVELLYKLLEATKDESVVRSQDLFTVVRYVSLNPLGQDMAWEWTTLNWDYLVNRYTINDRNLGRLLGRITTSYNTELQLWKMEHFFVKTPDAGAGAMPRQQALETVRNNIEWISTNEEEISAWLQNNAL
;
A
#
# COMPACT_ATOMS: atom_id res chain seq x y z
N MET A 1 -17.09 -1.52 9.31
CA MET A 1 -15.82 -1.14 9.96
C MET A 1 -15.40 0.28 9.67
N LYS A 2 -15.63 0.84 8.47
CA LYS A 2 -15.28 2.24 8.13
C LYS A 2 -15.63 3.26 9.21
N LYS A 3 -16.88 3.31 9.70
CA LYS A 3 -17.32 4.27 10.74
C LYS A 3 -17.20 3.80 12.20
N SER A 4 -16.31 2.88 12.52
CA SER A 4 -16.11 2.47 13.93
C SER A 4 -14.68 2.00 14.16
N GLY A 5 -13.82 2.91 14.62
CA GLY A 5 -12.50 2.61 15.21
C GLY A 5 -12.61 1.85 16.53
N ASP A 6 -13.45 0.82 16.58
CA ASP A 6 -13.59 -0.06 17.73
C ASP A 6 -12.49 -1.11 17.66
N ALA A 7 -11.39 -0.85 18.35
CA ALA A 7 -10.25 -1.75 18.45
C ALA A 7 -10.66 -3.17 18.89
N ALA A 8 -11.74 -3.32 19.65
CA ALA A 8 -12.25 -4.64 20.04
C ALA A 8 -12.79 -5.44 18.84
N LYS A 9 -13.54 -4.80 17.93
CA LYS A 9 -14.02 -5.43 16.69
C LYS A 9 -12.87 -5.76 15.75
N TRP A 10 -11.90 -4.85 15.63
CA TRP A 10 -10.69 -5.10 14.85
C TRP A 10 -9.91 -6.31 15.40
N ASN A 11 -9.69 -6.36 16.72
CA ASN A 11 -8.99 -7.49 17.37
C ASN A 11 -9.75 -8.80 17.20
N THR A 12 -11.08 -8.78 17.29
CA THR A 12 -11.93 -9.96 17.05
C THR A 12 -11.75 -10.47 15.62
N MET A 13 -11.74 -9.56 14.64
CA MET A 13 -11.53 -9.91 13.24
C MET A 13 -10.10 -10.39 12.96
N PHE A 14 -9.11 -9.81 13.63
CA PHE A 14 -7.72 -10.23 13.54
C PHE A 14 -7.50 -11.62 14.14
N ASN A 15 -8.20 -11.95 15.22
CA ASN A 15 -8.21 -13.31 15.77
C ASN A 15 -8.83 -14.31 14.78
N LYS A 16 -9.96 -13.97 14.16
CA LYS A 16 -10.55 -14.79 13.09
C LYS A 16 -9.56 -15.02 11.94
N TYR A 17 -8.79 -14.01 11.55
CA TYR A 17 -7.75 -14.14 10.51
C TYR A 17 -6.66 -15.14 10.88
N LYS A 18 -6.24 -15.16 12.15
CA LYS A 18 -5.24 -16.11 12.65
C LYS A 18 -5.78 -17.54 12.68
N GLU A 19 -7.05 -17.71 13.05
CA GLU A 19 -7.70 -19.02 13.22
C GLU A 19 -8.14 -19.68 11.91
N THR A 20 -8.59 -18.90 10.92
CA THR A 20 -9.11 -19.49 9.68
C THR A 20 -8.00 -20.15 8.85
N THR A 21 -8.31 -21.30 8.25
CA THR A 21 -7.44 -22.00 7.29
C THR A 21 -7.83 -21.71 5.84
N LEU A 22 -8.97 -21.07 5.60
CA LEU A 22 -9.50 -20.80 4.27
C LEU A 22 -8.82 -19.57 3.66
N ALA A 23 -8.09 -19.77 2.56
CA ALA A 23 -7.35 -18.69 1.90
C ALA A 23 -8.26 -17.52 1.45
N GLN A 24 -9.45 -17.81 0.92
CA GLN A 24 -10.40 -16.77 0.51
C GLN A 24 -10.95 -15.97 1.69
N GLU A 25 -11.11 -16.60 2.86
CA GLU A 25 -11.55 -15.91 4.06
C GLU A 25 -10.43 -15.02 4.60
N LYS A 26 -9.18 -15.50 4.60
CA LYS A 26 -8.01 -14.69 4.97
C LYS A 26 -7.91 -13.41 4.15
N ASP A 27 -8.04 -13.49 2.83
CA ASP A 27 -7.96 -12.31 1.96
C ASP A 27 -9.05 -11.26 2.29
N LYS A 28 -10.30 -11.71 2.42
CA LYS A 28 -11.43 -10.84 2.83
C LYS A 28 -11.18 -10.22 4.20
N LEU A 29 -10.62 -10.99 5.13
CA LEU A 29 -10.31 -10.52 6.47
C LEU A 29 -9.20 -9.45 6.43
N LEU A 30 -8.12 -9.68 5.69
CA LEU A 30 -7.05 -8.68 5.52
C LEU A 30 -7.58 -7.39 4.91
N TYR A 31 -8.44 -7.47 3.89
CA TYR A 31 -9.04 -6.29 3.28
C TYR A 31 -9.85 -5.46 4.28
N GLY A 32 -10.71 -6.10 5.09
CA GLY A 32 -11.50 -5.39 6.09
C GLY A 32 -10.67 -4.86 7.27
N LEU A 33 -9.61 -5.57 7.68
CA LEU A 33 -8.66 -5.11 8.70
C LEU A 33 -7.89 -3.85 8.25
N ALA A 34 -7.52 -3.79 6.97
CA ALA A 34 -6.85 -2.65 6.35
C ALA A 34 -7.81 -1.49 5.99
N SER A 35 -9.13 -1.70 6.06
CA SER A 35 -10.15 -0.68 5.77
C SER A 35 -10.56 0.15 6.99
N VAL A 36 -9.81 0.09 8.08
CA VAL A 36 -10.08 0.81 9.33
C VAL A 36 -9.63 2.27 9.26
N GLU A 37 -10.39 3.18 9.87
CA GLU A 37 -10.04 4.60 9.99
C GLU A 37 -9.21 4.84 11.26
N SER A 38 -8.09 4.12 11.42
CA SER A 38 -7.20 4.24 12.58
C SER A 38 -5.74 3.98 12.17
N VAL A 39 -4.91 5.02 12.28
CA VAL A 39 -3.46 4.97 12.00
C VAL A 39 -2.79 3.89 12.86
N GLU A 40 -3.14 3.80 14.14
CA GLU A 40 -2.57 2.82 15.07
C GLU A 40 -2.86 1.38 14.63
N LEU A 41 -4.11 1.07 14.24
CA LEU A 41 -4.50 -0.27 13.82
C LEU A 41 -3.94 -0.65 12.45
N LEU A 42 -3.81 0.30 11.54
CA LEU A 42 -3.12 0.09 10.25
C LEU A 42 -1.64 -0.23 10.46
N TYR A 43 -0.96 0.55 11.33
CA TYR A 43 0.44 0.30 11.66
C TYR A 43 0.61 -1.05 12.37
N LYS A 44 -0.27 -1.39 13.31
CA LYS A 44 -0.31 -2.71 13.95
C LYS A 44 -0.45 -3.84 12.94
N LEU A 45 -1.26 -3.65 11.90
CA LEU A 45 -1.42 -4.64 10.82
C LEU A 45 -0.13 -4.81 10.00
N LEU A 46 0.55 -3.71 9.66
CA LEU A 46 1.84 -3.74 8.97
C LEU A 46 2.92 -4.43 9.81
N GLU A 47 3.05 -4.09 11.10
CA GLU A 47 4.04 -4.72 11.98
C GLU A 47 3.79 -6.22 12.18
N ALA A 48 2.51 -6.66 12.19
CA ALA A 48 2.18 -8.08 12.24
C ALA A 48 2.71 -8.87 11.04
N THR A 49 3.01 -8.22 9.90
CA THR A 49 3.58 -8.90 8.72
C THR A 49 5.01 -9.40 8.94
N LYS A 50 5.70 -8.87 9.96
CA LYS A 50 7.07 -9.28 10.30
C LYS A 50 7.14 -10.66 10.95
N ASP A 51 6.04 -11.13 11.54
CA ASP A 51 5.92 -12.44 12.15
C ASP A 51 5.24 -13.44 11.20
N GLU A 52 6.03 -14.37 10.65
CA GLU A 52 5.55 -15.37 9.67
C GLU A 52 4.52 -16.35 10.27
N SER A 53 4.52 -16.50 11.60
CA SER A 53 3.54 -17.35 12.30
C SER A 53 2.16 -16.70 12.37
N VAL A 54 2.10 -15.37 12.23
CA VAL A 54 0.86 -14.59 12.23
C VAL A 54 0.41 -14.30 10.79
N VAL A 55 1.29 -13.73 9.97
CA VAL A 55 1.02 -13.41 8.56
C VAL A 55 1.98 -14.18 7.67
N ARG A 56 1.44 -15.00 6.79
CA ARG A 56 2.24 -15.81 5.86
C ARG A 56 3.09 -14.92 4.97
N SER A 57 4.28 -15.40 4.60
CA SER A 57 5.27 -14.64 3.82
C SER A 57 4.70 -13.97 2.56
N GLN A 58 3.86 -14.67 1.79
CA GLN A 58 3.22 -14.12 0.60
C GLN A 58 2.10 -13.12 0.90
N ASP A 59 1.46 -13.21 2.06
CA ASP A 59 0.33 -12.35 2.45
C ASP A 59 0.83 -10.94 2.86
N LEU A 60 2.11 -10.77 3.20
CA LEU A 60 2.72 -9.47 3.49
C LEU A 60 2.46 -8.46 2.36
N PHE A 61 2.74 -8.83 1.10
CA PHE A 61 2.54 -7.95 -0.04
C PHE A 61 1.08 -7.53 -0.22
N THR A 62 0.15 -8.43 0.10
CA THR A 62 -1.29 -8.15 0.10
C THR A 62 -1.67 -7.16 1.19
N VAL A 63 -1.13 -7.33 2.41
CA VAL A 63 -1.37 -6.40 3.52
C VAL A 63 -0.87 -5.00 3.18
N VAL A 64 0.38 -4.86 2.74
CA VAL A 64 0.96 -3.54 2.40
C VAL A 64 0.14 -2.87 1.30
N ARG A 65 -0.29 -3.62 0.27
CA ARG A 65 -1.18 -3.12 -0.77
C ARG A 65 -2.54 -2.67 -0.23
N TYR A 66 -3.18 -3.44 0.66
CA TYR A 66 -4.48 -3.03 1.19
C TYR A 66 -4.37 -1.80 2.10
N VAL A 67 -3.30 -1.68 2.87
CA VAL A 67 -3.03 -0.47 3.65
C VAL A 67 -2.80 0.73 2.73
N SER A 68 -2.11 0.56 1.59
CA SER A 68 -1.89 1.66 0.65
C SER A 68 -3.16 2.16 -0.05
N LEU A 69 -4.21 1.33 -0.11
CA LEU A 69 -5.54 1.72 -0.63
C LEU A 69 -6.39 2.49 0.40
N ASN A 70 -5.96 2.51 1.67
CA ASN A 70 -6.61 3.29 2.71
C ASN A 70 -6.10 4.75 2.66
N PRO A 71 -6.97 5.78 2.67
CA PRO A 71 -6.53 7.17 2.69
C PRO A 71 -5.59 7.53 3.84
N LEU A 72 -5.77 6.92 5.02
CA LEU A 72 -4.87 7.09 6.17
C LEU A 72 -3.61 6.23 6.09
N GLY A 73 -3.61 5.22 5.21
CA GLY A 73 -2.54 4.23 5.07
C GLY A 73 -1.67 4.40 3.82
N GLN A 74 -2.06 5.27 2.88
CA GLN A 74 -1.37 5.45 1.61
C GLN A 74 0.12 5.81 1.79
N ASP A 75 0.40 6.90 2.50
CA ASP A 75 1.77 7.32 2.80
C ASP A 75 2.44 6.38 3.81
N MET A 76 1.69 5.86 4.79
CA MET A 76 2.19 4.91 5.78
C MET A 76 2.74 3.63 5.14
N ALA A 77 2.06 3.09 4.13
CA ALA A 77 2.49 1.87 3.43
C ALA A 77 3.82 2.10 2.69
N TRP A 78 3.98 3.27 2.06
CA TRP A 78 5.23 3.66 1.40
C TRP A 78 6.37 3.84 2.42
N GLU A 79 6.14 4.62 3.48
CA GLU A 79 7.13 4.89 4.52
C GLU A 79 7.57 3.60 5.21
N TRP A 80 6.61 2.75 5.61
CA TRP A 80 6.91 1.46 6.20
C TRP A 80 7.74 0.58 5.26
N THR A 81 7.36 0.50 3.98
CA THR A 81 8.08 -0.32 3.00
C THR A 81 9.51 0.17 2.79
N THR A 82 9.70 1.48 2.67
CA THR A 82 11.02 2.08 2.40
C THR A 82 11.92 2.09 3.63
N LEU A 83 11.38 2.31 4.83
CA LEU A 83 12.11 2.21 6.10
C LEU A 83 12.53 0.77 6.43
N ASN A 84 11.73 -0.22 6.04
CA ASN A 84 12.02 -1.64 6.24
C ASN A 84 12.61 -2.30 4.97
N TRP A 85 13.14 -1.52 4.03
CA TRP A 85 13.59 -2.05 2.74
C TRP A 85 14.66 -3.14 2.87
N ASP A 86 15.67 -2.92 3.70
CA ASP A 86 16.74 -3.90 3.92
C ASP A 86 16.20 -5.21 4.51
N TYR A 87 15.24 -5.13 5.43
CA TYR A 87 14.54 -6.28 5.96
C TYR A 87 13.80 -7.05 4.85
N LEU A 88 13.08 -6.34 3.98
CA LEU A 88 12.36 -6.95 2.86
C LEU A 88 13.31 -7.58 1.84
N VAL A 89 14.41 -6.91 1.49
CA VAL A 89 15.43 -7.46 0.59
C VAL A 89 16.10 -8.69 1.20
N ASN A 90 16.42 -8.68 2.50
CA ASN A 90 17.00 -9.85 3.16
C ASN A 90 16.03 -11.04 3.20
N ARG A 91 14.73 -10.79 3.38
CA ARG A 91 13.70 -11.84 3.45
C ARG A 91 13.34 -12.43 2.09
N TYR A 92 13.18 -11.59 1.06
CA TYR A 92 12.66 -12.02 -0.24
C TYR A 92 13.71 -12.03 -1.36
N THR A 93 14.83 -11.33 -1.18
CA THR A 93 15.82 -11.00 -2.22
C THR A 93 15.30 -10.03 -3.26
N ILE A 94 16.21 -9.27 -3.87
CA ILE A 94 15.91 -8.36 -4.99
C ILE A 94 15.33 -9.07 -6.23
N ASN A 95 15.45 -10.40 -6.32
CA ASN A 95 14.97 -11.20 -7.43
C ASN A 95 13.51 -11.67 -7.26
N ASP A 96 12.90 -11.45 -6.09
CA ASP A 96 11.49 -11.76 -5.89
C ASP A 96 10.59 -10.81 -6.69
N ARG A 97 9.68 -11.39 -7.47
CA ARG A 97 8.79 -10.64 -8.37
C ARG A 97 7.70 -9.87 -7.64
N ASN A 98 7.28 -10.30 -6.45
CA ASN A 98 6.29 -9.57 -5.66
C ASN A 98 6.93 -8.34 -5.00
N LEU A 99 8.14 -8.49 -4.44
CA LEU A 99 8.92 -7.36 -3.93
C LEU A 99 9.24 -6.37 -5.05
N GLY A 100 9.70 -6.85 -6.21
CA GLY A 100 10.00 -6.00 -7.37
C GLY A 100 8.81 -5.17 -7.85
N ARG A 101 7.58 -5.68 -7.70
CA ARG A 101 6.34 -4.99 -8.10
C ARG A 101 5.68 -4.20 -6.96
N LEU A 102 6.14 -4.35 -5.72
CA LEU A 102 5.47 -3.82 -4.54
C LEU A 102 5.35 -2.30 -4.62
N LEU A 103 6.46 -1.60 -4.89
CA LEU A 103 6.50 -0.13 -4.92
C LEU A 103 5.52 0.43 -5.96
N GLY A 104 5.49 -0.13 -7.17
CA GLY A 104 4.52 0.29 -8.19
C GLY A 104 3.06 -0.03 -7.83
N ARG A 105 2.81 -1.09 -7.05
CA ARG A 105 1.45 -1.46 -6.58
C ARG A 105 0.91 -0.54 -5.50
N ILE A 106 1.79 0.04 -4.68
CA ILE A 106 1.38 0.89 -3.54
C ILE A 106 1.35 2.37 -3.89
N THR A 107 1.92 2.76 -5.03
CA THR A 107 1.96 4.16 -5.51
C THR A 107 1.01 4.42 -6.69
N THR A 108 0.07 3.52 -7.00
CA THR A 108 -0.79 3.68 -8.19
C THR A 108 -1.67 4.93 -8.16
N SER A 109 -2.01 5.42 -6.98
CA SER A 109 -2.82 6.62 -6.74
C SER A 109 -1.99 7.88 -6.45
N TYR A 110 -0.66 7.81 -6.53
CA TYR A 110 0.18 8.99 -6.40
C TYR A 110 -0.02 9.91 -7.60
N ASN A 111 -0.14 11.20 -7.32
CA ASN A 111 -0.49 12.23 -8.30
C ASN A 111 0.06 13.62 -7.94
N THR A 112 1.11 13.69 -7.12
CA THR A 112 1.77 14.95 -6.74
C THR A 112 3.27 14.91 -7.00
N GLU A 113 3.87 16.07 -7.26
CA GLU A 113 5.32 16.20 -7.47
C GLU A 113 6.15 15.73 -6.26
N LEU A 114 5.66 15.98 -5.04
CA LEU A 114 6.32 15.51 -3.81
C LEU A 114 6.37 13.98 -3.75
N GLN A 115 5.28 13.30 -4.15
CA GLN A 115 5.22 11.85 -4.20
C GLN A 115 6.18 11.28 -5.27
N LEU A 116 6.21 11.88 -6.46
CA LEU A 116 7.14 11.51 -7.52
C LEU A 116 8.59 11.64 -7.05
N TRP A 117 8.94 12.79 -6.46
CA TRP A 117 10.27 13.05 -5.92
C TRP A 117 10.68 12.02 -4.86
N LYS A 118 9.78 11.66 -3.92
CA LYS A 118 10.03 10.63 -2.91
C LYS A 118 10.41 9.29 -3.55
N MET A 119 9.72 8.90 -4.63
CA MET A 119 10.00 7.66 -5.36
C MET A 119 11.36 7.72 -6.06
N GLU A 120 11.62 8.79 -6.82
CA GLU A 120 12.89 8.97 -7.54
C GLU A 120 14.08 8.95 -6.59
N HIS A 121 13.99 9.71 -5.49
CA HIS A 121 15.04 9.76 -4.48
C HIS A 121 15.28 8.39 -3.82
N PHE A 122 14.23 7.63 -3.51
CA PHE A 122 14.38 6.28 -2.97
C PHE A 122 15.01 5.31 -3.97
N PHE A 123 14.64 5.38 -5.26
CA PHE A 123 15.20 4.52 -6.30
C PHE A 123 16.68 4.83 -6.57
N VAL A 124 17.09 6.09 -6.49
CA VAL A 124 18.51 6.49 -6.55
C VAL A 124 19.30 5.91 -5.38
N LYS A 125 18.72 5.90 -4.16
CA LYS A 125 19.36 5.31 -2.97
C LYS A 125 19.41 3.78 -2.98
N THR A 126 18.56 3.13 -3.77
CA THR A 126 18.48 1.66 -3.87
C THR A 126 18.66 1.20 -5.32
N PRO A 127 19.81 1.48 -5.96
CA PRO A 127 19.96 1.32 -7.40
C PRO A 127 19.87 -0.15 -7.87
N ASP A 128 20.23 -1.10 -7.01
CA ASP A 128 20.07 -2.52 -7.29
C ASP A 128 18.61 -2.94 -7.11
N ALA A 129 17.90 -2.98 -8.23
CA ALA A 129 16.45 -3.19 -8.26
C ALA A 129 16.05 -4.64 -8.59
N GLY A 130 16.96 -5.50 -9.05
CA GLY A 130 16.66 -6.87 -9.49
C GLY A 130 15.38 -6.97 -10.33
N ALA A 131 14.43 -7.80 -9.88
CA ALA A 131 13.12 -7.99 -10.52
C ALA A 131 12.22 -6.72 -10.54
N GLY A 132 12.58 -5.69 -9.79
CA GLY A 132 11.91 -4.40 -9.72
C GLY A 132 12.42 -3.34 -10.70
N ALA A 133 13.48 -3.59 -11.48
CA ALA A 133 14.05 -2.58 -12.39
C ALA A 133 13.01 -1.97 -13.36
N MET A 134 12.31 -2.81 -14.11
CA MET A 134 11.24 -2.37 -15.02
C MET A 134 9.99 -1.86 -14.28
N PRO A 135 9.45 -2.55 -13.26
CA PRO A 135 8.31 -2.04 -12.49
C PRO A 135 8.52 -0.66 -11.87
N ARG A 136 9.74 -0.33 -11.41
CA ARG A 136 10.05 0.99 -10.87
C ARG A 136 9.94 2.10 -11.91
N GLN A 137 10.44 1.86 -13.13
CA GLN A 137 10.31 2.80 -14.24
C GLN A 137 8.84 3.03 -14.61
N GLN A 138 8.08 1.94 -14.72
CA GLN A 138 6.64 2.00 -14.99
C GLN A 138 5.87 2.75 -13.89
N ALA A 139 6.29 2.58 -12.63
CA ALA A 139 5.68 3.27 -11.51
C ALA A 139 5.90 4.80 -11.59
N LEU A 140 7.13 5.25 -11.89
CA LEU A 140 7.41 6.68 -12.10
C LEU A 140 6.58 7.25 -13.25
N GLU A 141 6.50 6.52 -14.36
CA GLU A 141 5.72 6.92 -15.52
C GLU A 141 4.22 7.01 -15.20
N THR A 142 3.69 6.05 -14.43
CA THR A 142 2.29 6.10 -13.97
C THR A 142 2.03 7.36 -13.15
N VAL A 143 2.92 7.71 -12.23
CA VAL A 143 2.75 8.89 -11.37
C VAL A 143 2.86 10.19 -12.16
N ARG A 144 3.79 10.28 -13.12
CA ARG A 144 3.87 11.45 -14.03
C ARG A 144 2.59 11.64 -14.84
N ASN A 145 2.06 10.54 -15.40
CA ASN A 145 0.79 10.58 -16.12
C ASN A 145 -0.38 10.99 -15.20
N ASN A 146 -0.40 10.53 -13.95
CA ASN A 146 -1.42 10.96 -12.98
C ASN A 146 -1.32 12.45 -12.65
N ILE A 147 -0.10 12.99 -12.47
CA ILE A 147 0.14 14.42 -12.22
C ILE A 147 -0.39 15.26 -13.39
N GLU A 148 -0.04 14.87 -14.62
CA GLU A 148 -0.48 15.58 -15.83
C GLU A 148 -2.00 15.47 -16.04
N TRP A 149 -2.58 14.31 -15.72
CA TRP A 149 -4.02 14.16 -15.79
C TRP A 149 -4.75 15.07 -14.80
N ILE A 150 -4.26 15.18 -13.56
CA ILE A 150 -4.84 16.09 -12.57
C ILE A 150 -4.68 17.55 -13.02
N SER A 151 -3.48 17.97 -13.45
CA SER A 151 -3.24 19.35 -13.89
C SER A 151 -4.13 19.79 -15.05
N THR A 152 -4.48 18.86 -15.95
CA THR A 152 -5.27 19.14 -17.15
C THR A 152 -6.78 19.05 -16.90
N ASN A 153 -7.25 18.16 -16.02
CA ASN A 153 -8.68 17.80 -15.94
C ASN A 153 -9.36 18.24 -14.64
N GLU A 154 -8.62 18.61 -13.59
CA GLU A 154 -9.20 18.90 -12.28
C GLU A 154 -10.20 20.07 -12.30
N GLU A 155 -9.86 21.18 -12.96
CA GLU A 155 -10.73 22.36 -13.03
C GLU A 155 -12.05 22.07 -13.75
N GLU A 156 -11.98 21.38 -14.89
CA GLU A 156 -13.17 21.03 -15.69
C GLU A 156 -14.10 20.10 -14.90
N ILE A 157 -13.55 19.05 -14.28
CA ILE A 157 -14.33 18.08 -13.49
C ILE A 157 -14.93 18.76 -12.26
N SER A 158 -14.18 19.63 -11.58
CA SER A 158 -14.67 20.39 -10.42
C SER A 158 -15.84 21.28 -10.80
N ALA A 159 -15.72 22.04 -11.90
CA ALA A 159 -16.80 22.88 -12.41
C ALA A 159 -18.03 22.05 -12.83
N TRP A 160 -17.82 20.90 -13.49
CA TRP A 160 -18.93 20.01 -13.86
C TRP A 160 -19.65 19.46 -12.63
N LEU A 161 -18.92 19.00 -11.62
CA LEU A 161 -19.50 18.50 -10.36
C LEU A 161 -20.27 19.60 -9.63
N GLN A 162 -19.74 20.81 -9.53
CA GLN A 162 -20.45 21.93 -8.89
C GLN A 162 -21.76 22.29 -9.59
N ASN A 163 -21.81 22.13 -10.92
CA ASN A 163 -22.99 22.43 -11.72
C ASN A 163 -24.02 21.29 -11.79
N ASN A 164 -23.64 20.06 -11.44
CA ASN A 164 -24.48 18.87 -11.68
C ASN A 164 -24.66 17.95 -10.45
N ALA A 165 -23.87 18.09 -9.39
CA ALA A 165 -24.03 17.34 -8.15
C ALA A 165 -24.95 18.13 -7.19
N LEU A 166 -26.19 17.67 -7.08
CA LEU A 166 -27.20 18.11 -6.10
C LEU A 166 -26.93 17.51 -4.71
#